data_AF-A0A954HNS9-F1
#
_entry.id   AF-A0A954HNS9-F1
#
_cell.length_a   1.000
_cell.length_b   1.000
_cell.length_c   1.000
_cell.angle_alpha   90.00
_cell.angle_beta   90.00
_cell.angle_gamma   90.00
#
_symmetry.space_group_name_H-M   'P 1'
#
loop_
_entity.id
_entity.type
_entity.pdbx_description
1 polymer ?
#
loop_
_entity_poly.entity_id
_entity_poly.type
_entity_poly.pdbx_seq_one_letter_code
_entity_poly.pdbx_strand_id
1 'polypeptide(L)'
;QFPQEQERNSSRETSESMAQLPNSHESGYEISSRRWAVPAVHLSQTPNDSGGDLRPSERTAVVARNAIADGRWHPTKRVRRLRYHDFVIGVMADIAEALEHAHSQGVIHRDVKPENILLTPDGTGMLIDWGAAQTTDEHHQRSQTRAGTVAYMSNAALEELVGISGEKVSVPAASAVRDDVCALGVVLFEALTGRLPFPPPDPDASLIVQARQVLAFRQNVCDTVVAENSLSHSVRGVIGLCLGEYRPTAVEHSPPKYVSPDNSVSALGVAVDLRRILQNRRPVSVKDTWPAWRERFCRRWKWPAVILLTCAVLTILAWVSDYRQTLRRLERIDRSRAEIAARVHEDNAAELSEQAVFARGLFPHTGSLRRRRAATAHGLGVALLQADQPERAFELLTRAVKLTPAGGELLNDLGTSLFELRRYNEAADVFTQALQQPCRHAGVLSNRGAAFAALGEFAQARSDFEAALQIDPFHPAARRHLELLNRL
;
A
#
# COMPACT_ATOMS: atom_id res chain seq x y z
N GLN A 1 -70.58 -45.61 -59.96
CA GLN A 1 -72.03 -45.80 -59.71
C GLN A 1 -72.64 -44.41 -59.53
N PHE A 2 -73.88 -44.22 -60.01
CA PHE A 2 -74.58 -42.94 -60.25
C PHE A 2 -74.93 -42.13 -58.97
N PRO A 3 -75.37 -40.85 -59.05
CA PRO A 3 -74.81 -39.73 -59.83
C PRO A 3 -74.97 -38.34 -59.14
N GLN A 4 -74.79 -37.24 -59.90
CA GLN A 4 -75.64 -36.02 -60.02
C GLN A 4 -76.71 -35.73 -58.94
N GLU A 5 -77.12 -34.50 -58.62
CA GLU A 5 -76.81 -33.08 -58.92
C GLU A 5 -78.02 -32.33 -58.30
N GLN A 6 -77.85 -31.09 -57.81
CA GLN A 6 -78.94 -30.11 -57.64
C GLN A 6 -80.06 -30.48 -56.60
N GLU A 7 -80.84 -29.58 -56.00
CA GLU A 7 -81.04 -28.16 -56.31
C GLU A 7 -81.34 -27.27 -55.07
N ARG A 8 -80.92 -26.01 -55.22
CA ARG A 8 -81.27 -24.73 -54.55
C ARG A 8 -82.46 -24.66 -53.56
N ASN A 9 -82.19 -23.98 -52.45
CA ASN A 9 -82.71 -22.61 -52.22
C ASN A 9 -81.62 -21.84 -51.44
N SER A 10 -81.05 -20.72 -51.93
CA SER A 10 -81.68 -19.40 -52.13
C SER A 10 -82.38 -18.92 -50.85
N SER A 11 -82.08 -17.75 -50.28
CA SER A 11 -81.62 -16.53 -50.93
C SER A 11 -80.97 -15.52 -49.96
N ARG A 12 -79.92 -14.83 -50.46
CA ARG A 12 -79.59 -13.41 -50.21
C ARG A 12 -79.10 -12.99 -48.81
N GLU A 13 -78.24 -11.99 -48.65
CA GLU A 13 -77.38 -11.15 -49.53
C GLU A 13 -76.35 -10.51 -48.55
N THR A 14 -75.12 -10.12 -48.89
CA THR A 14 -74.64 -9.35 -50.05
C THR A 14 -73.15 -9.60 -50.38
N SER A 15 -72.78 -9.62 -51.67
CA SER A 15 -71.51 -9.13 -52.27
C SER A 15 -70.16 -9.65 -51.70
N GLU A 16 -69.29 -10.44 -52.36
CA GLU A 16 -68.89 -10.51 -53.80
C GLU A 16 -68.64 -9.13 -54.45
N SER A 17 -67.61 -8.79 -55.24
CA SER A 17 -66.32 -9.38 -55.68
C SER A 17 -65.59 -8.26 -56.50
N MET A 18 -64.42 -8.38 -57.16
CA MET A 18 -63.49 -9.48 -57.45
C MET A 18 -62.10 -8.90 -57.85
N ALA A 19 -61.03 -9.65 -57.58
CA ALA A 19 -59.80 -9.76 -58.38
C ALA A 19 -58.76 -8.60 -58.50
N GLN A 20 -57.54 -9.09 -58.78
CA GLN A 20 -56.33 -8.47 -59.36
C GLN A 20 -55.25 -7.88 -58.42
N LEU A 21 -54.10 -8.58 -58.47
CA LEU A 21 -52.74 -8.24 -57.99
C LEU A 21 -52.14 -7.04 -58.76
N PRO A 22 -50.95 -6.51 -58.39
CA PRO A 22 -50.14 -6.70 -57.17
C PRO A 22 -49.77 -5.36 -56.48
N ASN A 23 -49.10 -5.40 -55.32
CA ASN A 23 -47.88 -4.59 -55.12
C ASN A 23 -47.07 -4.99 -53.88
N SER A 24 -45.76 -4.77 -53.99
CA SER A 24 -44.81 -4.80 -52.88
C SER A 24 -45.05 -3.66 -51.90
N HIS A 25 -45.15 -3.94 -50.59
CA HIS A 25 -44.58 -3.13 -49.50
C HIS A 25 -44.68 -3.92 -48.18
N GLU A 26 -43.74 -3.66 -47.26
CA GLU A 26 -43.84 -3.87 -45.81
C GLU A 26 -44.33 -5.26 -45.31
N SER A 27 -43.37 -6.16 -45.04
CA SER A 27 -43.52 -7.15 -43.97
C SER A 27 -42.70 -6.69 -42.76
N GLY A 28 -43.38 -6.06 -41.80
CA GLY A 28 -42.78 -5.66 -40.54
C GLY A 28 -42.43 -6.88 -39.70
N TYR A 29 -41.16 -7.02 -39.32
CA TYR A 29 -40.79 -7.90 -38.22
C TYR A 29 -41.12 -7.22 -36.89
N GLU A 30 -42.35 -7.41 -36.40
CA GLU A 30 -42.66 -7.18 -34.98
C GLU A 30 -41.86 -8.18 -34.12
N ILE A 31 -40.62 -7.83 -33.79
CA ILE A 31 -39.85 -8.55 -32.77
C ILE A 31 -40.50 -8.24 -31.42
N SER A 32 -41.26 -9.20 -30.90
CA SER A 32 -42.04 -9.02 -29.67
C SER A 32 -41.15 -8.61 -28.48
N SER A 33 -41.29 -7.37 -28.02
CA SER A 33 -40.43 -6.72 -27.00
C SER A 33 -40.61 -7.25 -25.57
N ARG A 34 -41.26 -8.41 -25.38
CA ARG A 34 -41.75 -8.91 -24.07
C ARG A 34 -40.87 -9.96 -23.38
N ARG A 35 -39.64 -10.23 -23.84
CA ARG A 35 -38.71 -11.17 -23.16
C ARG A 35 -37.38 -10.60 -22.68
N TRP A 36 -37.00 -9.38 -23.08
CA TRP A 36 -35.69 -8.77 -22.74
C TRP A 36 -35.83 -7.51 -21.87
N ALA A 37 -36.87 -7.43 -21.04
CA ALA A 37 -37.12 -6.30 -20.14
C ALA A 37 -36.14 -6.30 -18.94
N VAL A 38 -34.88 -5.97 -19.21
CA VAL A 38 -33.93 -5.54 -18.16
C VAL A 38 -34.37 -4.14 -17.71
N PRO A 39 -34.62 -3.89 -16.42
CA PRO A 39 -35.00 -2.55 -15.95
C PRO A 39 -33.79 -1.61 -16.06
N ALA A 40 -33.77 -0.81 -17.11
CA ALA A 40 -32.69 0.10 -17.46
C ALA A 40 -33.21 1.53 -17.71
N VAL A 41 -32.33 2.52 -17.53
CA VAL A 41 -32.66 3.94 -17.68
C VAL A 41 -31.66 4.61 -18.63
N HIS A 42 -32.13 5.51 -19.49
CA HIS A 42 -31.28 6.31 -20.37
C HIS A 42 -30.40 7.28 -19.56
N LEU A 43 -29.14 7.44 -19.96
CA LEU A 43 -28.22 8.38 -19.33
C LEU A 43 -28.69 9.84 -19.46
N SER A 44 -29.50 10.17 -20.47
CA SER A 44 -30.11 11.49 -20.68
C SER A 44 -31.45 11.74 -19.97
N GLN A 45 -32.20 10.70 -19.59
CA GLN A 45 -33.51 10.86 -18.90
C GLN A 45 -33.37 11.16 -17.40
N THR A 46 -32.16 11.50 -17.00
CA THR A 46 -31.81 12.27 -15.82
C THR A 46 -32.60 13.60 -15.81
N PRO A 47 -33.55 13.84 -14.89
CA PRO A 47 -34.41 15.03 -14.91
C PRO A 47 -33.68 16.38 -14.97
N ASN A 48 -34.16 17.25 -15.86
CA ASN A 48 -34.06 18.69 -15.70
C ASN A 48 -34.83 19.17 -14.46
N ASP A 49 -34.46 20.35 -13.96
CA ASP A 49 -35.07 21.10 -12.86
C ASP A 49 -35.01 20.51 -11.44
N SER A 50 -33.94 20.87 -10.71
CA SER A 50 -34.05 21.73 -9.52
C SER A 50 -32.68 21.93 -8.85
N GLY A 51 -31.95 23.00 -9.21
CA GLY A 51 -30.64 23.28 -8.62
C GLY A 51 -29.86 24.40 -9.29
N GLY A 52 -30.30 25.64 -9.11
CA GLY A 52 -29.65 26.83 -9.70
C GLY A 52 -28.17 26.99 -9.33
N ASP A 53 -27.79 26.60 -8.11
CA ASP A 53 -26.44 26.79 -7.55
C ASP A 53 -25.50 25.57 -7.63
N LEU A 54 -25.95 24.43 -8.18
CA LEU A 54 -25.11 23.24 -8.31
C LEU A 54 -24.19 23.33 -9.53
N ARG A 55 -22.89 23.06 -9.32
CA ARG A 55 -21.91 22.94 -10.41
C ARG A 55 -22.35 21.82 -11.36
N PRO A 56 -22.07 21.89 -12.67
CA PRO A 56 -22.60 20.88 -13.59
C PRO A 56 -22.12 19.45 -13.27
N SER A 57 -20.89 19.27 -12.76
CA SER A 57 -20.40 17.97 -12.28
C SER A 57 -21.13 17.43 -11.05
N GLU A 58 -21.73 18.32 -10.25
CA GLU A 58 -22.67 17.95 -9.20
C GLU A 58 -24.03 17.58 -9.80
N ARG A 59 -24.48 18.21 -10.89
CA ARG A 59 -25.75 17.88 -11.55
C ARG A 59 -25.78 16.42 -12.01
N THR A 60 -24.91 15.96 -12.90
CA THR A 60 -25.01 14.56 -13.40
C THR A 60 -24.84 13.52 -12.28
N ALA A 61 -24.03 13.83 -11.25
CA ALA A 61 -23.88 12.99 -10.06
C ALA A 61 -25.08 13.03 -9.10
N VAL A 62 -25.73 14.19 -8.95
CA VAL A 62 -26.99 14.37 -8.20
C VAL A 62 -28.12 13.70 -8.96
N VAL A 63 -28.17 13.76 -10.29
CA VAL A 63 -29.28 13.18 -11.03
C VAL A 63 -29.16 11.66 -11.14
N ALA A 64 -27.96 11.10 -11.23
CA ALA A 64 -27.75 9.66 -10.97
C ALA A 64 -28.17 9.26 -9.55
N ARG A 65 -28.01 10.15 -8.55
CA ARG A 65 -28.48 9.94 -7.16
C ARG A 65 -29.99 10.13 -7.01
N ASN A 66 -30.61 11.03 -7.77
CA ASN A 66 -32.04 11.32 -7.74
C ASN A 66 -32.82 10.24 -8.50
N ALA A 67 -32.30 9.70 -9.60
CA ALA A 67 -32.88 8.50 -10.24
C ALA A 67 -32.98 7.30 -9.27
N ILE A 68 -32.09 7.21 -8.27
CA ILE A 68 -32.15 6.23 -7.18
C ILE A 68 -33.21 6.62 -6.13
N ALA A 69 -33.33 7.91 -5.82
CA ALA A 69 -34.29 8.44 -4.84
C ALA A 69 -35.75 8.36 -5.35
N ASP A 70 -35.97 8.70 -6.62
CA ASP A 70 -37.26 8.70 -7.33
C ASP A 70 -37.73 7.28 -7.70
N GLY A 71 -36.95 6.25 -7.36
CA GLY A 71 -37.26 4.85 -7.68
C GLY A 71 -37.17 4.47 -9.16
N ARG A 72 -36.74 5.38 -10.05
CA ARG A 72 -36.61 5.13 -11.50
C ARG A 72 -35.47 4.16 -11.85
N TRP A 73 -34.42 4.13 -11.03
CA TRP A 73 -33.30 3.18 -11.16
C TRP A 73 -33.03 2.51 -9.81
N HIS A 74 -32.80 1.20 -9.82
CA HIS A 74 -32.58 0.40 -8.61
C HIS A 74 -31.19 -0.24 -8.59
N PRO A 75 -30.11 0.56 -8.46
CA PRO A 75 -28.76 0.03 -8.50
C PRO A 75 -28.46 -0.90 -7.33
N THR A 76 -27.70 -1.95 -7.62
CA THR A 76 -27.21 -2.91 -6.62
C THR A 76 -26.41 -2.23 -5.51
N LYS A 77 -26.30 -2.91 -4.36
CA LYS A 77 -25.48 -2.45 -3.21
C LYS A 77 -24.01 -2.20 -3.59
N ARG A 78 -23.50 -2.82 -4.66
CA ARG A 78 -22.15 -2.59 -5.22
C ARG A 78 -22.06 -1.21 -5.86
N VAL A 79 -22.95 -0.92 -6.81
CA VAL A 79 -22.99 0.35 -7.56
C VAL A 79 -23.18 1.54 -6.63
N ARG A 80 -24.09 1.43 -5.65
CA ARG A 80 -24.33 2.49 -4.63
C ARG A 80 -23.10 2.87 -3.78
N ARG A 81 -22.03 2.07 -3.81
CA ARG A 81 -20.77 2.33 -3.08
C ARG A 81 -19.65 2.88 -3.97
N LEU A 82 -19.84 2.91 -5.29
CA LEU A 82 -18.87 3.50 -6.22
C LEU A 82 -18.88 5.03 -6.09
N ARG A 83 -17.72 5.66 -6.28
CA ARG A 83 -17.68 7.11 -6.49
C ARG A 83 -18.19 7.41 -7.89
N TYR A 84 -18.85 8.55 -8.07
CA TYR A 84 -19.45 8.94 -9.34
C TYR A 84 -18.47 8.87 -10.54
N HIS A 85 -17.25 9.42 -10.40
CA HIS A 85 -16.21 9.30 -11.44
C HIS A 85 -15.87 7.84 -11.78
N ASP A 86 -15.73 6.96 -10.78
CA ASP A 86 -15.39 5.56 -11.02
C ASP A 86 -16.56 4.80 -11.68
N PHE A 87 -17.81 5.20 -11.41
CA PHE A 87 -18.99 4.67 -12.07
C PHE A 87 -19.04 5.08 -13.56
N VAL A 88 -18.94 6.38 -13.86
CA VAL A 88 -18.97 6.89 -15.24
C VAL A 88 -17.81 6.35 -16.07
N ILE A 89 -16.59 6.30 -15.52
CA ILE A 89 -15.43 5.68 -16.21
C ILE A 89 -15.68 4.19 -16.46
N GLY A 90 -16.42 3.50 -15.59
CA GLY A 90 -16.88 2.12 -15.80
C GLY A 90 -17.81 1.99 -17.00
N VAL A 91 -18.90 2.77 -16.99
CA VAL A 91 -19.90 2.81 -18.08
C VAL A 91 -19.24 3.13 -19.42
N MET A 92 -18.37 4.15 -19.48
CA MET A 92 -17.71 4.53 -20.73
C MET A 92 -16.70 3.48 -21.22
N ALA A 93 -16.15 2.66 -20.33
CA ALA A 93 -15.37 1.48 -20.72
C ALA A 93 -16.25 0.38 -21.31
N ASP A 94 -17.45 0.13 -20.76
CA ASP A 94 -18.41 -0.83 -21.32
C ASP A 94 -18.86 -0.39 -22.73
N ILE A 95 -19.15 0.90 -22.94
CA ILE A 95 -19.52 1.45 -24.25
C ILE A 95 -18.35 1.38 -25.25
N ALA A 96 -17.12 1.62 -24.81
CA ALA A 96 -15.93 1.42 -25.64
C ALA A 96 -15.73 -0.05 -26.06
N GLU A 97 -16.01 -1.01 -25.18
CA GLU A 97 -15.98 -2.44 -25.50
C GLU A 97 -17.10 -2.84 -26.48
N ALA A 98 -18.30 -2.25 -26.34
CA ALA A 98 -19.42 -2.46 -27.27
C ALA A 98 -19.16 -1.87 -28.66
N LEU A 99 -18.57 -0.67 -28.74
CA LEU A 99 -18.16 -0.04 -29.99
C LEU A 99 -17.08 -0.87 -30.71
N GLU A 100 -16.03 -1.30 -30.01
CA GLU A 100 -15.00 -2.17 -30.59
C GLU A 100 -15.61 -3.46 -31.16
N HIS A 101 -16.56 -4.07 -30.45
CA HIS A 101 -17.23 -5.27 -30.94
C HIS A 101 -17.95 -5.01 -32.26
N ALA A 102 -18.71 -3.91 -32.37
CA ALA A 102 -19.38 -3.53 -33.61
C ALA A 102 -18.38 -3.19 -34.73
N HIS A 103 -17.33 -2.42 -34.44
CA HIS A 103 -16.26 -2.07 -35.37
C HIS A 103 -15.55 -3.33 -35.91
N SER A 104 -15.35 -4.35 -35.08
CA SER A 104 -14.78 -5.65 -35.50
C SER A 104 -15.66 -6.42 -36.49
N GLN A 105 -16.97 -6.12 -36.52
CA GLN A 105 -17.93 -6.68 -37.48
C GLN A 105 -18.20 -5.73 -38.66
N GLY A 106 -17.42 -4.64 -38.79
CA GLY A 106 -17.60 -3.64 -39.86
C GLY A 106 -18.82 -2.73 -39.68
N VAL A 107 -19.39 -2.63 -38.47
CA VAL A 107 -20.56 -1.78 -38.15
C VAL A 107 -20.10 -0.55 -37.36
N ILE A 108 -20.47 0.65 -37.83
CA ILE A 108 -20.16 1.94 -37.19
C ILE A 108 -21.47 2.55 -36.68
N HIS A 109 -21.51 3.07 -35.45
CA HIS A 109 -22.73 3.51 -34.78
C HIS A 109 -23.22 4.89 -35.24
N ARG A 110 -22.30 5.84 -35.43
CA ARG A 110 -22.47 7.22 -35.94
C ARG A 110 -23.27 8.19 -35.08
N ASP A 111 -24.14 7.71 -34.18
CA ASP A 111 -24.93 8.53 -33.25
C ASP A 111 -24.67 8.17 -31.78
N VAL A 112 -23.39 8.15 -31.36
CA VAL A 112 -23.02 7.90 -29.95
C VAL A 112 -23.28 9.17 -29.13
N LYS A 113 -24.22 9.10 -28.18
CA LYS A 113 -24.66 10.21 -27.33
C LYS A 113 -25.32 9.70 -26.03
N PRO A 114 -25.54 10.54 -25.00
CA PRO A 114 -26.11 10.10 -23.72
C PRO A 114 -27.50 9.45 -23.86
N GLU A 115 -28.32 9.90 -24.81
CA GLU A 115 -29.64 9.32 -25.09
C GLU A 115 -29.53 7.85 -25.50
N ASN A 116 -28.44 7.48 -26.16
CA ASN A 116 -28.24 6.15 -26.72
C ASN A 116 -27.47 5.21 -25.77
N ILE A 117 -27.31 5.61 -24.49
CA ILE A 117 -26.66 4.81 -23.45
C ILE A 117 -27.68 4.46 -22.35
N LEU A 118 -27.94 3.16 -22.19
CA LEU A 118 -28.73 2.62 -21.08
C LEU A 118 -27.86 2.16 -19.91
N LEU A 119 -28.38 2.34 -18.70
CA LEU A 119 -27.76 1.87 -17.45
C LEU A 119 -28.55 0.72 -16.83
N THR A 120 -27.90 -0.43 -16.67
CA THR A 120 -28.44 -1.61 -15.98
C THR A 120 -28.39 -1.45 -14.44
N PRO A 121 -29.12 -2.28 -13.65
CA PRO A 121 -29.09 -2.21 -12.18
C PRO A 121 -27.74 -2.59 -11.55
N ASP A 122 -26.97 -3.45 -12.19
CA ASP A 122 -25.61 -3.83 -11.78
C ASP A 122 -24.54 -2.84 -12.24
N GLY A 123 -24.94 -1.83 -13.02
CA GLY A 123 -24.15 -0.64 -13.34
C GLY A 123 -23.35 -0.75 -14.64
N THR A 124 -23.63 -1.76 -15.46
CA THR A 124 -23.08 -1.90 -16.81
C THR A 124 -23.79 -0.96 -17.78
N GLY A 125 -22.99 -0.28 -18.61
CA GLY A 125 -23.46 0.53 -19.73
C GLY A 125 -23.82 -0.33 -20.95
N MET A 126 -24.91 0.00 -21.62
CA MET A 126 -25.33 -0.64 -22.88
C MET A 126 -25.59 0.42 -23.94
N LEU A 127 -24.97 0.27 -25.11
CA LEU A 127 -25.21 1.13 -26.28
C LEU A 127 -26.44 0.62 -27.04
N ILE A 128 -27.36 1.53 -27.37
CA ILE A 128 -28.63 1.27 -28.05
C ILE A 128 -28.85 2.23 -29.23
N ASP A 129 -29.93 2.00 -29.98
CA ASP A 129 -30.33 2.79 -31.15
C ASP A 129 -29.29 2.82 -32.29
N TRP A 130 -29.17 1.66 -32.93
CA TRP A 130 -28.39 1.47 -34.15
C TRP A 130 -29.11 2.01 -35.41
N GLY A 131 -30.15 2.85 -35.27
CA GLY A 131 -30.92 3.37 -36.41
C GLY A 131 -30.13 4.27 -37.37
N ALA A 132 -29.04 4.87 -36.89
CA ALA A 132 -28.07 5.63 -37.70
C ALA A 132 -26.83 4.81 -38.12
N ALA A 133 -26.75 3.55 -37.71
CA ALA A 133 -25.57 2.72 -37.94
C ALA A 133 -25.39 2.39 -39.43
N GLN A 134 -24.14 2.21 -39.86
CA GLN A 134 -23.81 1.90 -41.24
C GLN A 134 -22.70 0.85 -41.31
N THR A 135 -22.76 -0.04 -42.29
CA THR A 135 -21.62 -0.93 -42.57
C THR A 135 -20.49 -0.16 -43.28
N THR A 136 -19.24 -0.62 -43.10
CA THR A 136 -18.07 -0.02 -43.77
C THR A 136 -18.20 -0.02 -45.29
N ASP A 137 -18.87 -1.02 -45.85
CA ASP A 137 -19.02 -1.20 -47.29
C ASP A 137 -20.09 -0.24 -47.88
N GLU A 138 -21.19 -0.02 -47.16
CA GLU A 138 -22.22 0.96 -47.54
C GLU A 138 -21.71 2.41 -47.44
N HIS A 139 -20.76 2.68 -46.54
CA HIS A 139 -20.16 4.01 -46.37
C HIS A 139 -19.49 4.51 -47.67
N HIS A 140 -18.98 3.59 -48.49
CA HIS A 140 -18.40 3.92 -49.79
C HIS A 140 -19.44 4.20 -50.90
N GLN A 141 -20.73 3.88 -50.71
CA GLN A 141 -21.72 3.86 -51.79
C GLN A 141 -22.85 4.90 -51.69
N ARG A 142 -23.09 5.53 -50.52
CA ARG A 142 -24.23 6.45 -50.34
C ARG A 142 -23.90 7.74 -49.62
N SER A 143 -24.07 8.86 -50.34
CA SER A 143 -24.28 10.19 -49.75
C SER A 143 -25.71 10.31 -49.19
N GLN A 144 -26.02 9.57 -48.12
CA GLN A 144 -27.24 9.79 -47.33
C GLN A 144 -26.99 10.84 -46.26
N THR A 145 -28.01 11.66 -45.99
CA THR A 145 -27.97 12.75 -45.01
C THR A 145 -27.52 12.22 -43.65
N ARG A 146 -26.41 12.74 -43.09
CA ARG A 146 -25.90 12.34 -41.76
C ARG A 146 -26.98 12.60 -40.71
N ALA A 147 -27.58 11.53 -40.19
CA ALA A 147 -28.32 11.56 -38.95
C ALA A 147 -27.33 11.53 -37.78
N GLY A 148 -27.52 12.42 -36.81
CA GLY A 148 -26.74 12.46 -35.58
C GLY A 148 -26.87 13.81 -34.87
N THR A 149 -26.63 13.83 -33.55
CA THR A 149 -26.65 15.07 -32.78
C THR A 149 -25.31 15.82 -32.94
N VAL A 150 -25.35 17.01 -33.56
CA VAL A 150 -24.18 17.78 -34.06
C VAL A 150 -23.08 17.99 -33.01
N ALA A 151 -23.42 18.14 -31.73
CA ALA A 151 -22.43 18.29 -30.66
C ALA A 151 -21.42 17.12 -30.60
N TYR A 152 -21.88 15.88 -30.79
CA TYR A 152 -21.03 14.69 -30.59
C TYR A 152 -20.27 14.26 -31.84
N MET A 153 -20.63 14.75 -33.03
CA MET A 153 -19.97 14.42 -34.31
C MET A 153 -18.46 14.73 -34.31
N SER A 154 -17.65 14.00 -35.07
CA SER A 154 -16.22 14.29 -35.23
C SER A 154 -15.95 15.52 -36.11
N ASN A 155 -14.71 16.03 -36.10
CA ASN A 155 -14.33 17.15 -36.95
C ASN A 155 -14.52 16.81 -38.44
N ALA A 156 -14.12 15.61 -38.88
CA ALA A 156 -14.33 15.14 -40.24
C ALA A 156 -15.83 15.02 -40.59
N ALA A 157 -16.65 14.52 -39.67
CA ALA A 157 -18.09 14.40 -39.86
C ALA A 157 -18.78 15.77 -39.99
N LEU A 158 -18.30 16.78 -39.24
CA LEU A 158 -18.76 18.16 -39.29
C LEU A 158 -18.29 18.88 -40.56
N GLU A 159 -17.03 18.70 -40.98
CA GLU A 159 -16.46 19.32 -42.19
C GLU A 159 -17.20 18.87 -43.46
N GLU A 160 -17.53 17.57 -43.55
CA GLU A 160 -18.35 17.01 -44.62
C GLU A 160 -19.79 17.55 -44.57
N LEU A 161 -20.39 17.71 -43.38
CA LEU A 161 -21.74 18.29 -43.23
C LEU A 161 -21.80 19.76 -43.65
N VAL A 162 -20.72 20.51 -43.46
CA VAL A 162 -20.60 21.92 -43.89
C VAL A 162 -20.19 22.03 -45.37
N GLY A 163 -19.80 20.93 -46.02
CA GLY A 163 -19.35 20.88 -47.41
C GLY A 163 -17.96 21.49 -47.63
N ILE A 164 -17.09 21.47 -46.62
CA ILE A 164 -15.73 22.04 -46.69
C ILE A 164 -14.80 21.10 -47.48
N SER A 165 -15.02 19.78 -47.41
CA SER A 165 -14.33 18.81 -48.26
C SER A 165 -14.87 18.86 -49.69
N GLY A 166 -14.27 19.71 -50.54
CA GLY A 166 -14.70 19.97 -51.92
C GLY A 166 -14.56 18.81 -52.91
N GLU A 167 -14.22 17.60 -52.45
CA GLU A 167 -14.04 16.41 -53.27
C GLU A 167 -14.61 15.20 -52.52
N LYS A 168 -15.34 14.31 -53.22
CA LYS A 168 -15.83 13.04 -52.67
C LYS A 168 -14.68 12.04 -52.54
N VAL A 169 -13.69 12.38 -51.72
CA VAL A 169 -12.65 11.42 -51.30
C VAL A 169 -13.35 10.32 -50.52
N SER A 170 -13.12 9.07 -50.91
CA SER A 170 -13.60 7.91 -50.16
C SER A 170 -12.95 7.91 -48.78
N VAL A 171 -13.68 8.42 -47.79
CA VAL A 171 -13.28 8.42 -46.38
C VAL A 171 -12.94 6.97 -45.99
N PRO A 172 -11.69 6.66 -45.60
CA PRO A 172 -11.33 5.29 -45.25
C PRO A 172 -12.17 4.79 -44.08
N ALA A 173 -12.53 3.50 -44.05
CA ALA A 173 -13.27 2.91 -42.93
C ALA A 173 -12.65 3.21 -41.55
N ALA A 174 -11.30 3.26 -41.49
CA ALA A 174 -10.53 3.64 -40.30
C ALA A 174 -10.76 5.09 -39.82
N SER A 175 -11.30 5.98 -40.66
CA SER A 175 -11.70 7.33 -40.28
C SER A 175 -13.15 7.38 -39.77
N ALA A 176 -14.04 6.54 -40.29
CA ALA A 176 -15.42 6.47 -39.80
C ALA A 176 -15.52 5.79 -38.41
N VAL A 177 -14.65 4.81 -38.12
CA VAL A 177 -14.47 4.26 -36.75
C VAL A 177 -14.04 5.35 -35.74
N ARG A 178 -13.28 6.36 -36.18
CA ARG A 178 -12.89 7.50 -35.31
C ARG A 178 -14.07 8.42 -34.99
N ASP A 179 -15.17 8.39 -35.74
CA ASP A 179 -16.36 9.21 -35.45
C ASP A 179 -16.98 8.80 -34.11
N ASP A 180 -17.18 7.50 -33.90
CA ASP A 180 -17.72 6.94 -32.65
C ASP A 180 -16.78 7.16 -31.45
N VAL A 181 -15.47 7.03 -31.67
CA VAL A 181 -14.46 7.27 -30.63
C VAL A 181 -14.43 8.75 -30.22
N CYS A 182 -14.56 9.67 -31.19
CA CYS A 182 -14.64 11.10 -30.91
C CYS A 182 -15.89 11.45 -30.09
N ALA A 183 -17.04 10.93 -30.51
CA ALA A 183 -18.31 11.10 -29.81
C ALA A 183 -18.26 10.56 -28.37
N LEU A 184 -17.72 9.35 -28.16
CA LEU A 184 -17.47 8.79 -26.83
C LEU A 184 -16.59 9.72 -25.96
N GLY A 185 -15.59 10.38 -26.55
CA GLY A 185 -14.76 11.37 -25.86
C GLY A 185 -15.54 12.59 -25.36
N VAL A 186 -16.48 13.10 -26.16
CA VAL A 186 -17.39 14.20 -25.77
C VAL A 186 -18.31 13.74 -24.64
N VAL A 187 -18.96 12.57 -24.79
CA VAL A 187 -19.85 12.00 -23.78
C VAL A 187 -19.12 11.75 -22.44
N LEU A 188 -17.89 11.25 -22.48
CA LEU A 188 -17.06 11.05 -21.28
C LEU A 188 -16.71 12.39 -20.59
N PHE A 189 -16.39 13.44 -21.35
CA PHE A 189 -16.16 14.77 -20.78
C PHE A 189 -17.42 15.33 -20.13
N GLU A 190 -18.55 15.28 -20.84
CA GLU A 190 -19.83 15.79 -20.37
C GLU A 190 -20.34 15.03 -19.15
N ALA A 191 -20.32 13.70 -19.16
CA ALA A 191 -20.78 12.90 -18.03
C ALA A 191 -19.95 13.15 -16.76
N LEU A 192 -18.67 13.51 -16.87
CA LEU A 192 -17.79 13.81 -15.72
C LEU A 192 -17.80 15.27 -15.27
N THR A 193 -18.08 16.22 -16.16
CA THR A 193 -18.02 17.67 -15.87
C THR A 193 -19.39 18.34 -15.82
N GLY A 194 -20.42 17.68 -16.34
CA GLY A 194 -21.79 18.16 -16.54
C GLY A 194 -21.99 19.19 -17.66
N ARG A 195 -20.99 19.39 -18.52
CA ARG A 195 -21.03 20.36 -19.63
C ARG A 195 -20.29 19.81 -20.84
N LEU A 196 -20.69 20.24 -22.03
CA LEU A 196 -19.90 19.99 -23.24
C LEU A 196 -18.51 20.66 -23.14
N PRO A 197 -17.49 20.14 -23.86
CA PRO A 197 -16.14 20.72 -23.89
C PRO A 197 -16.06 22.02 -24.72
N PHE A 198 -17.15 22.43 -25.35
CA PHE A 198 -17.37 23.68 -26.07
C PHE A 198 -18.78 24.22 -25.73
N PRO A 199 -19.11 25.49 -26.01
CA PRO A 199 -20.47 26.00 -25.89
C PRO A 199 -21.47 25.14 -26.70
N PRO A 200 -22.66 24.82 -26.16
CA PRO A 200 -23.65 24.05 -26.90
C PRO A 200 -24.06 24.80 -28.18
N PRO A 201 -24.25 24.08 -29.31
CA PRO A 201 -24.78 24.70 -30.52
C PRO A 201 -26.21 25.20 -30.28
N ASP A 202 -26.59 26.24 -31.03
CA ASP A 202 -27.94 26.80 -30.98
C ASP A 202 -28.96 25.77 -31.52
N PRO A 203 -29.93 25.30 -30.70
CA PRO A 203 -30.87 24.26 -31.10
C PRO A 203 -31.82 24.71 -32.23
N ASP A 204 -32.08 26.02 -32.34
CA ASP A 204 -32.98 26.59 -33.36
C ASP A 204 -32.24 26.87 -34.68
N ALA A 205 -30.91 26.83 -34.68
CA ALA A 205 -30.09 27.02 -35.86
C ALA A 205 -30.08 25.76 -36.76
N SER A 206 -29.87 25.95 -38.07
CA SER A 206 -29.77 24.83 -39.00
C SER A 206 -28.53 23.97 -38.73
N LEU A 207 -28.58 22.67 -39.07
CA LEU A 207 -27.49 21.71 -38.83
C LEU A 207 -26.11 22.18 -39.34
N ILE A 208 -26.08 22.89 -40.48
CA ILE A 208 -24.85 23.47 -41.05
C ILE A 208 -24.31 24.62 -40.18
N VAL A 209 -25.20 25.45 -39.62
CA VAL A 209 -24.81 26.55 -38.71
C VAL A 209 -24.33 25.97 -37.37
N GLN A 210 -25.05 25.00 -36.80
CA GLN A 210 -24.61 24.27 -35.61
C GLN A 210 -23.23 23.63 -35.83
N ALA A 211 -22.99 23.00 -36.98
CA ALA A 211 -21.71 22.37 -37.26
C ALA A 211 -20.56 23.36 -37.41
N ARG A 212 -20.81 24.53 -38.02
CA ARG A 212 -19.85 25.65 -38.05
C ARG A 212 -19.55 26.19 -36.65
N GLN A 213 -20.55 26.32 -35.77
CA GLN A 213 -20.35 26.73 -34.38
C GLN A 213 -19.43 25.73 -33.66
N VAL A 214 -19.73 24.42 -33.72
CA VAL A 214 -18.92 23.38 -33.07
C VAL A 214 -17.49 23.35 -33.63
N LEU A 215 -17.31 23.38 -34.95
CA LEU A 215 -15.96 23.44 -35.58
C LEU A 215 -15.14 24.65 -35.12
N ALA A 216 -15.75 25.82 -35.02
CA ALA A 216 -15.05 27.04 -34.59
C ALA A 216 -14.55 26.94 -33.14
N PHE A 217 -15.32 26.34 -32.24
CA PHE A 217 -14.88 26.14 -30.85
C PHE A 217 -13.92 24.95 -30.67
N ARG A 218 -14.02 23.92 -31.52
CA ARG A 218 -13.22 22.69 -31.37
C ARG A 218 -11.71 22.90 -31.47
N GLN A 219 -11.24 23.90 -32.20
CA GLN A 219 -9.83 24.30 -32.27
C GLN A 219 -9.18 24.55 -30.90
N ASN A 220 -9.97 24.93 -29.87
CA ASN A 220 -9.48 25.25 -28.52
C ASN A 220 -9.94 24.22 -27.45
N VAL A 221 -10.47 23.07 -27.87
CA VAL A 221 -10.98 22.06 -26.93
C VAL A 221 -9.86 21.37 -26.15
N CYS A 222 -8.67 21.21 -26.74
CA CYS A 222 -7.52 20.68 -26.02
C CYS A 222 -7.20 21.53 -24.78
N ASP A 223 -7.14 22.85 -24.91
CA ASP A 223 -6.90 23.77 -23.78
C ASP A 223 -8.01 23.69 -22.73
N THR A 224 -9.27 23.57 -23.17
CA THR A 224 -10.42 23.41 -22.28
C THR A 224 -10.35 22.11 -21.48
N VAL A 225 -9.96 21.00 -22.10
CA VAL A 225 -9.76 19.70 -21.45
C VAL A 225 -8.54 19.72 -20.54
N VAL A 226 -7.43 20.35 -20.95
CA VAL A 226 -6.20 20.46 -20.16
C VAL A 226 -6.41 21.33 -18.91
N ALA A 227 -7.13 22.45 -19.02
CA ALA A 227 -7.43 23.36 -17.92
C ALA A 227 -8.41 22.79 -16.88
N GLU A 228 -9.18 21.75 -17.24
CA GLU A 228 -10.23 21.18 -16.38
C GLU A 228 -9.64 20.38 -15.19
N ASN A 229 -9.35 21.10 -14.11
CA ASN A 229 -8.68 20.57 -12.92
C ASN A 229 -9.54 19.61 -12.08
N SER A 230 -10.86 19.55 -12.31
CA SER A 230 -11.72 18.53 -11.69
C SER A 230 -11.41 17.11 -12.18
N LEU A 231 -10.84 16.97 -13.38
CA LEU A 231 -10.50 15.69 -13.99
C LEU A 231 -9.06 15.28 -13.65
N SER A 232 -8.85 13.98 -13.39
CA SER A 232 -7.48 13.44 -13.25
C SER A 232 -6.72 13.54 -14.58
N HIS A 233 -5.40 13.69 -14.52
CA HIS A 233 -4.57 13.84 -15.72
C HIS A 233 -4.72 12.68 -16.72
N SER A 234 -4.90 11.43 -16.24
CA SER A 234 -5.17 10.30 -17.14
C SER A 234 -6.48 10.43 -17.90
N VAL A 235 -7.53 10.89 -17.23
CA VAL A 235 -8.84 11.06 -17.85
C VAL A 235 -8.80 12.20 -18.87
N ARG A 236 -8.12 13.32 -18.55
CA ARG A 236 -7.86 14.41 -19.51
C ARG A 236 -7.10 13.90 -20.74
N GLY A 237 -6.08 13.06 -20.55
CA GLY A 237 -5.34 12.44 -21.65
C GLY A 237 -6.18 11.50 -22.52
N VAL A 238 -7.05 10.67 -21.93
CA VAL A 238 -7.96 9.78 -22.69
C VAL A 238 -9.02 10.57 -23.45
N ILE A 239 -9.57 11.64 -22.87
CA ILE A 239 -10.52 12.53 -23.55
C ILE A 239 -9.82 13.24 -24.73
N GLY A 240 -8.66 13.86 -24.49
CA GLY A 240 -7.90 14.53 -25.56
C GLY A 240 -7.44 13.58 -26.67
N LEU A 241 -7.22 12.31 -26.35
CA LEU A 241 -6.98 11.23 -27.31
C LEU A 241 -8.19 10.98 -28.21
N CYS A 242 -9.37 10.77 -27.61
CA CYS A 242 -10.62 10.54 -28.34
C CYS A 242 -10.94 11.69 -29.31
N LEU A 243 -10.64 12.91 -28.89
CA LEU A 243 -10.86 14.13 -29.66
C LEU A 243 -9.76 14.43 -30.71
N GLY A 244 -8.76 13.54 -30.85
CA GLY A 244 -7.78 13.55 -31.94
C GLY A 244 -6.64 14.58 -31.85
N GLU A 245 -6.65 15.46 -30.84
CA GLU A 245 -5.82 16.68 -30.84
C GLU A 245 -4.92 16.87 -29.60
N TYR A 246 -4.72 15.84 -28.77
CA TYR A 246 -3.81 15.93 -27.61
C TYR A 246 -2.32 16.01 -28.02
N ARG A 247 -1.89 17.23 -28.37
CA ARG A 247 -0.49 17.65 -28.40
C ARG A 247 -0.12 18.22 -27.04
N PRO A 248 0.65 17.51 -26.18
CA PRO A 248 1.21 18.17 -25.01
C PRO A 248 2.09 19.33 -25.47
N THR A 249 1.82 20.53 -24.94
CA THR A 249 2.49 21.77 -25.32
C THR A 249 4.01 21.63 -25.26
N ALA A 250 4.70 22.13 -26.29
CA ALA A 250 6.10 21.84 -26.56
C ALA A 250 7.09 22.51 -25.58
N VAL A 251 7.18 22.00 -24.35
CA VAL A 251 8.35 22.12 -23.48
C VAL A 251 8.57 20.77 -22.80
N GLU A 252 9.75 20.19 -23.06
CA GLU A 252 10.27 18.96 -22.47
C GLU A 252 9.45 17.65 -22.67
N HIS A 253 10.05 16.78 -23.50
CA HIS A 253 9.79 15.35 -23.69
C HIS A 253 8.83 14.99 -24.83
N SER A 254 9.21 13.93 -25.56
CA SER A 254 8.58 13.48 -26.81
C SER A 254 7.08 13.22 -26.67
N PRO A 255 6.27 13.43 -27.74
CA PRO A 255 4.85 13.15 -27.70
C PRO A 255 4.56 11.71 -27.24
N PRO A 256 3.41 11.47 -26.57
CA PRO A 256 2.99 10.14 -26.17
C PRO A 256 3.03 9.19 -27.37
N LYS A 257 3.96 8.22 -27.33
CA LYS A 257 4.07 7.18 -28.36
C LYS A 257 2.90 6.21 -28.22
N TYR A 258 1.92 6.36 -29.10
CA TYR A 258 0.86 5.36 -29.30
C TYR A 258 1.42 4.14 -30.04
N VAL A 259 0.75 2.99 -29.91
CA VAL A 259 1.25 1.71 -30.43
C VAL A 259 0.97 1.55 -31.93
N SER A 260 -0.02 2.27 -32.47
CA SER A 260 -0.36 2.28 -33.90
C SER A 260 0.57 3.24 -34.68
N PRO A 261 1.22 2.80 -35.78
CA PRO A 261 2.11 3.65 -36.59
C PRO A 261 1.45 4.89 -37.22
N ASP A 262 0.13 4.92 -37.30
CA ASP A 262 -0.70 5.92 -37.97
C ASP A 262 -1.39 6.92 -37.00
N ASN A 263 -1.05 6.86 -35.72
CA ASN A 263 -1.65 7.67 -34.66
C ASN A 263 -3.17 7.43 -34.48
N SER A 264 -3.71 6.29 -34.93
CA SER A 264 -5.12 5.91 -34.69
C SER A 264 -5.41 5.53 -33.25
N VAL A 265 -6.61 5.88 -32.80
CA VAL A 265 -7.20 5.43 -31.53
C VAL A 265 -8.37 4.51 -31.88
N SER A 266 -8.31 3.25 -31.45
CA SER A 266 -9.46 2.33 -31.51
C SER A 266 -10.29 2.41 -30.24
N ALA A 267 -11.54 1.94 -30.32
CA ALA A 267 -12.42 1.85 -29.15
C ALA A 267 -11.82 0.91 -28.07
N LEU A 268 -11.16 -0.19 -28.46
CA LEU A 268 -10.40 -1.05 -27.54
C LEU A 268 -9.32 -0.31 -26.76
N GLY A 269 -8.57 0.60 -27.41
CA GLY A 269 -7.54 1.39 -26.75
C GLY A 269 -8.11 2.25 -25.63
N VAL A 270 -9.26 2.88 -25.88
CA VAL A 270 -10.00 3.68 -24.90
C VAL A 270 -10.53 2.79 -23.76
N ALA A 271 -11.15 1.65 -24.09
CA ALA A 271 -11.63 0.68 -23.11
C ALA A 271 -10.51 0.24 -22.14
N VAL A 272 -9.39 -0.23 -22.68
CA VAL A 272 -8.24 -0.70 -21.90
C VAL A 272 -7.71 0.40 -20.97
N ASP A 273 -7.65 1.64 -21.44
CA ASP A 273 -7.18 2.77 -20.63
C ASP A 273 -8.15 3.13 -19.49
N LEU A 274 -9.45 3.21 -19.78
CA LEU A 274 -10.48 3.47 -18.77
C LEU A 274 -10.52 2.34 -17.71
N ARG A 275 -10.51 1.07 -18.13
CA ARG A 275 -10.43 -0.10 -17.22
C ARG A 275 -9.18 -0.05 -16.34
N ARG A 276 -8.04 0.38 -16.88
CA ARG A 276 -6.78 0.53 -16.11
C ARG A 276 -6.83 1.69 -15.13
N ILE A 277 -7.45 2.82 -15.48
CA ILE A 277 -7.68 3.94 -14.56
C ILE A 277 -8.48 3.48 -13.34
N LEU A 278 -9.56 2.70 -13.52
CA LEU A 278 -10.36 2.13 -12.41
C LEU A 278 -9.53 1.23 -11.49
N GLN A 279 -8.61 0.46 -12.06
CA GLN A 279 -7.67 -0.39 -11.31
C GLN A 279 -6.52 0.40 -10.64
N ASN A 280 -6.54 1.75 -10.69
CA ASN A 280 -5.44 2.63 -10.29
C ASN A 280 -4.09 2.28 -10.96
N ARG A 281 -4.16 1.75 -12.19
CA ARG A 281 -3.01 1.47 -13.07
C ARG A 281 -2.85 2.62 -14.07
N ARG A 282 -1.64 2.78 -14.63
CA ARG A 282 -1.42 3.75 -15.71
C ARG A 282 -2.19 3.31 -16.96
N PRO A 283 -2.87 4.19 -17.70
CA PRO A 283 -3.25 3.91 -19.08
C PRO A 283 -2.04 3.46 -19.91
N VAL A 284 -2.30 2.69 -20.96
CA VAL A 284 -1.33 2.24 -21.96
C VAL A 284 -1.03 3.35 -22.96
N SER A 285 -2.06 4.05 -23.45
CA SER A 285 -1.93 5.03 -24.52
C SER A 285 -1.35 6.35 -24.00
N VAL A 286 -1.84 6.84 -22.86
CA VAL A 286 -1.39 8.11 -22.27
C VAL A 286 -0.15 7.91 -21.38
N LYS A 287 0.98 8.52 -21.74
CA LYS A 287 2.15 8.63 -20.85
C LYS A 287 1.96 9.76 -19.84
N ASP A 288 2.30 9.48 -18.58
CA ASP A 288 2.20 10.44 -17.48
C ASP A 288 3.17 11.62 -17.63
N THR A 289 2.67 12.84 -17.44
CA THR A 289 3.51 13.97 -17.02
C THR A 289 3.88 13.87 -15.52
N TRP A 290 4.94 14.56 -15.11
CA TRP A 290 5.44 14.57 -13.73
C TRP A 290 4.36 14.87 -12.64
N PRO A 291 3.42 15.83 -12.82
CA PRO A 291 2.35 16.08 -11.86
C PRO A 291 1.46 14.85 -11.58
N ALA A 292 1.13 14.08 -12.62
CA ALA A 292 0.28 12.88 -12.49
C ALA A 292 1.02 11.73 -11.81
N TRP A 293 2.32 11.59 -12.08
CA TRP A 293 3.18 10.68 -11.32
C TRP A 293 3.19 11.03 -9.84
N ARG A 294 3.39 12.32 -9.50
CA ARG A 294 3.42 12.82 -8.13
C ARG A 294 2.12 12.53 -7.38
N GLU A 295 0.96 12.83 -7.99
CA GLU A 295 -0.33 12.59 -7.34
C GLU A 295 -0.55 11.12 -6.98
N ARG A 296 -0.24 10.19 -7.91
CA ARG A 296 -0.40 8.74 -7.65
C ARG A 296 0.66 8.21 -6.69
N PHE A 297 1.88 8.72 -6.74
CA PHE A 297 2.93 8.39 -5.76
C PHE A 297 2.47 8.79 -4.35
N CYS A 298 2.00 10.02 -4.17
CA CYS A 298 1.42 10.48 -2.90
C CYS A 298 0.22 9.62 -2.47
N ARG A 299 -0.74 9.32 -3.33
CA ARG A 299 -1.89 8.45 -2.99
C ARG A 299 -1.46 7.04 -2.57
N ARG A 300 -0.45 6.45 -3.23
CA ARG A 300 0.05 5.09 -2.93
C ARG A 300 0.85 5.04 -1.62
N TRP A 301 1.70 6.04 -1.36
CA TRP A 301 2.62 6.05 -0.23
C TRP A 301 2.14 6.82 1.00
N LYS A 302 0.97 7.50 0.95
CA LYS A 302 0.39 8.24 2.08
C LYS A 302 0.33 7.39 3.36
N TRP A 303 -0.26 6.19 3.30
CA TRP A 303 -0.42 5.33 4.48
C TRP A 303 0.92 4.75 4.98
N PRO A 304 1.81 4.18 4.14
CA PRO A 304 3.15 3.80 4.55
C PRO A 304 3.95 4.94 5.21
N ALA A 305 3.88 6.16 4.66
CA ALA A 305 4.57 7.33 5.21
C ALA A 305 3.98 7.77 6.56
N VAL A 306 2.65 7.76 6.72
CA VAL A 306 1.99 8.03 8.01
C VAL A 306 2.38 6.98 9.04
N ILE A 307 2.40 5.68 8.68
CA ILE A 307 2.82 4.59 9.58
C ILE A 307 4.28 4.80 10.02
N LEU A 308 5.20 5.03 9.08
CA LEU A 308 6.61 5.31 9.39
C LEU A 308 6.78 6.54 10.31
N LEU A 309 6.06 7.63 10.03
CA LEU A 309 6.10 8.83 10.85
C LEU A 309 5.57 8.57 12.27
N THR A 310 4.44 7.85 12.40
CA THR A 310 3.89 7.49 13.72
C THR A 310 4.82 6.57 14.50
N CYS A 311 5.46 5.58 13.85
CA CYS A 311 6.47 4.75 14.49
C CYS A 311 7.67 5.58 14.96
N ALA A 312 8.16 6.53 14.14
CA ALA A 312 9.26 7.42 14.53
C ALA A 312 8.89 8.35 15.70
N VAL A 313 7.66 8.87 15.75
CA VAL A 313 7.18 9.65 16.90
C VAL A 313 7.10 8.79 18.15
N LEU A 314 6.60 7.54 18.05
CA LEU A 314 6.51 6.62 19.19
C LEU A 314 7.89 6.21 19.72
N THR A 315 8.89 5.97 18.84
CA THR A 315 10.26 5.67 19.29
C THR A 315 10.93 6.87 19.95
N ILE A 316 10.72 8.09 19.42
CA ILE A 316 11.20 9.33 20.06
C ILE A 316 10.54 9.52 21.44
N LEU A 317 9.22 9.30 21.56
CA LEU A 317 8.51 9.41 22.84
C LEU A 317 9.00 8.36 23.86
N ALA A 318 9.24 7.12 23.42
CA ALA A 318 9.82 6.08 24.27
C ALA A 318 11.24 6.45 24.73
N TRP A 319 12.09 6.95 23.83
CA TRP A 319 13.44 7.41 24.14
C TRP A 319 13.45 8.61 25.10
N VAL A 320 12.59 9.62 24.88
CA VAL A 320 12.43 10.75 25.81
C VAL A 320 11.91 10.29 27.18
N SER A 321 11.02 9.30 27.22
CA SER A 321 10.53 8.71 28.47
C SER A 321 11.65 8.01 29.25
N ASP A 322 12.44 7.16 28.58
CA ASP A 322 13.56 6.45 29.20
C ASP A 322 14.69 7.41 29.63
N TYR A 323 15.01 8.40 28.81
CA TYR A 323 15.96 9.46 29.17
C TYR A 323 15.51 10.24 30.42
N ARG A 324 14.24 10.66 30.48
CA ARG A 324 13.66 11.30 31.68
C ARG A 324 13.66 10.36 32.90
N GLN A 325 13.40 9.06 32.71
CA GLN A 325 13.46 8.09 33.78
C GLN A 325 14.90 7.90 34.29
N THR A 326 15.89 7.94 33.39
CA THR A 326 17.31 7.84 33.71
C THR A 326 17.81 9.09 34.44
N LEU A 327 17.44 10.30 34.01
CA LEU A 327 17.72 11.54 34.75
C LEU A 327 17.14 11.49 36.18
N ARG A 328 15.89 11.04 36.34
CA ARG A 328 15.29 10.83 37.68
C ARG A 328 16.00 9.77 38.53
N ARG A 329 16.70 8.79 37.93
CA ARG A 329 17.54 7.83 38.65
C ARG A 329 18.84 8.50 39.10
N LEU A 330 19.47 9.30 38.25
CA LEU A 330 20.66 10.08 38.58
C LEU A 330 20.38 11.07 39.72
N GLU A 331 19.29 11.84 39.63
CA GLU A 331 18.89 12.75 40.73
C GLU A 331 18.69 12.03 42.07
N ARG A 332 18.20 10.78 42.09
CA ARG A 332 18.08 10.00 43.33
C ARG A 332 19.45 9.56 43.84
N ILE A 333 20.37 9.21 42.95
CA ILE A 333 21.74 8.88 43.33
C ILE A 333 22.41 10.12 43.90
N ASP A 334 22.28 11.28 43.27
CA ASP A 334 22.89 12.52 43.74
C ASP A 334 22.22 13.05 45.02
N ARG A 335 20.90 12.88 45.20
CA ARG A 335 20.25 13.11 46.51
C ARG A 335 20.74 12.14 47.56
N SER A 336 20.85 10.83 47.27
CA SER A 336 21.39 9.87 48.24
C SER A 336 22.87 10.16 48.58
N ARG A 337 23.65 10.67 47.62
CA ARG A 337 25.03 11.13 47.84
C ARG A 337 25.06 12.41 48.64
N ALA A 338 24.15 13.36 48.40
CA ALA A 338 24.02 14.59 49.18
C ALA A 338 23.51 14.31 50.60
N GLU A 339 22.62 13.34 50.79
CA GLU A 339 22.18 12.83 52.10
C GLU A 339 23.33 12.10 52.80
N ILE A 340 24.12 11.28 52.11
CA ILE A 340 25.32 10.64 52.66
C ILE A 340 26.40 11.68 52.97
N ALA A 341 26.59 12.70 52.14
CA ALA A 341 27.57 13.76 52.35
C ALA A 341 27.13 14.76 53.43
N ALA A 342 25.83 15.04 53.55
CA ALA A 342 25.25 15.79 54.65
C ALA A 342 25.36 15.00 55.94
N ARG A 343 25.06 13.68 55.93
CA ARG A 343 25.33 12.80 57.08
C ARG A 343 26.81 12.75 57.40
N VAL A 344 27.72 12.64 56.44
CA VAL A 344 29.17 12.71 56.70
C VAL A 344 29.59 14.09 57.21
N HIS A 345 28.97 15.19 56.79
CA HIS A 345 29.22 16.51 57.37
C HIS A 345 28.60 16.69 58.76
N GLU A 346 27.47 16.05 59.04
CA GLU A 346 26.80 16.02 60.34
C GLU A 346 27.53 15.07 61.30
N ASP A 347 28.08 13.96 60.78
CA ASP A 347 28.99 13.01 61.45
C ASP A 347 30.34 13.69 61.71
N ASN A 348 30.89 14.51 60.80
CA ASN A 348 32.14 15.27 61.00
C ASN A 348 31.95 16.51 61.90
N ALA A 349 30.77 17.15 61.88
CA ALA A 349 30.42 18.19 62.85
C ALA A 349 30.13 17.56 64.22
N ALA A 350 29.56 16.36 64.22
CA ALA A 350 29.50 15.51 65.39
C ALA A 350 30.89 15.01 65.78
N GLU A 351 31.89 14.83 64.90
CA GLU A 351 33.24 14.31 65.19
C GLU A 351 34.01 15.25 66.16
N LEU A 352 33.75 16.57 66.05
CA LEU A 352 34.17 17.58 67.03
C LEU A 352 33.48 17.43 68.40
N SER A 353 32.31 16.79 68.46
CA SER A 353 31.65 16.33 69.69
C SER A 353 31.98 14.85 70.03
N GLU A 354 32.40 14.04 69.06
CA GLU A 354 32.70 12.61 69.25
C GLU A 354 33.97 12.42 70.06
N GLN A 355 34.90 13.37 70.09
CA GLN A 355 35.99 13.35 71.07
C GLN A 355 35.46 13.25 72.52
N ALA A 356 34.28 13.80 72.81
CA ALA A 356 33.61 13.65 74.11
C ALA A 356 32.74 12.38 74.23
N VAL A 357 32.32 11.77 73.12
CA VAL A 357 31.53 10.51 73.10
C VAL A 357 32.43 9.27 73.10
N PHE A 358 33.60 9.34 72.47
CA PHE A 358 34.64 8.30 72.43
C PHE A 358 35.10 7.92 73.85
N ALA A 359 35.10 8.88 74.77
CA ALA A 359 35.36 8.69 76.20
C ALA A 359 34.27 7.86 76.95
N ARG A 360 33.13 7.53 76.32
CA ARG A 360 31.98 6.84 76.95
C ARG A 360 31.61 5.49 76.33
N GLY A 361 32.39 4.96 75.39
CA GLY A 361 32.47 3.52 75.12
C GLY A 361 31.17 2.81 74.68
N LEU A 362 30.36 3.44 73.83
CA LEU A 362 29.08 2.89 73.36
C LEU A 362 28.96 2.93 71.83
N PHE A 363 29.26 1.82 71.15
CA PHE A 363 28.43 1.16 70.11
C PHE A 363 29.17 -0.05 69.47
N PRO A 364 28.46 -1.03 68.86
CA PRO A 364 28.96 -2.41 68.78
C PRO A 364 29.56 -2.81 67.42
N HIS A 365 30.64 -3.61 67.47
CA HIS A 365 31.16 -4.36 66.32
C HIS A 365 30.18 -5.48 65.89
N THR A 366 29.13 -5.14 65.13
CA THR A 366 28.18 -6.15 64.64
C THR A 366 28.82 -7.08 63.61
N GLY A 367 29.10 -8.33 64.02
CA GLY A 367 29.74 -9.34 63.16
C GLY A 367 28.95 -9.69 61.89
N SER A 368 27.67 -9.34 61.81
CA SER A 368 26.84 -9.44 60.59
C SER A 368 27.36 -8.57 59.44
N LEU A 369 27.75 -7.32 59.70
CA LEU A 369 28.30 -6.42 58.67
C LEU A 369 29.70 -6.84 58.23
N ARG A 370 30.53 -7.29 59.18
CA ARG A 370 31.88 -7.81 58.91
C ARG A 370 31.82 -9.04 57.97
N ARG A 371 30.90 -9.98 58.24
CA ARG A 371 30.62 -11.15 57.39
C ARG A 371 30.11 -10.79 56.00
N ARG A 372 29.14 -9.86 55.88
CA ARG A 372 28.64 -9.43 54.56
C ARG A 372 29.74 -8.78 53.69
N ARG A 373 30.56 -7.90 54.27
CA ARG A 373 31.69 -7.27 53.56
C ARG A 373 32.72 -8.31 53.08
N ALA A 374 33.04 -9.31 53.90
CA ALA A 374 33.93 -10.40 53.48
C ALA A 374 33.34 -11.23 52.33
N ALA A 375 32.05 -11.63 52.42
CA ALA A 375 31.39 -12.40 51.37
C ALA A 375 31.30 -11.65 50.03
N THR A 376 31.02 -10.33 50.05
CA THR A 376 31.03 -9.51 48.83
C THR A 376 32.44 -9.36 48.24
N ALA A 377 33.47 -9.20 49.07
CA ALA A 377 34.86 -9.14 48.61
C ALA A 377 35.34 -10.48 48.03
N HIS A 378 34.91 -11.60 48.62
CA HIS A 378 35.17 -12.96 48.10
C HIS A 378 34.55 -13.16 46.72
N GLY A 379 33.24 -12.91 46.57
CA GLY A 379 32.55 -13.08 45.28
C GLY A 379 33.10 -12.19 44.16
N LEU A 380 33.52 -10.95 44.48
CA LEU A 380 34.17 -10.07 43.52
C LEU A 380 35.60 -10.54 43.17
N GLY A 381 36.35 -11.08 44.13
CA GLY A 381 37.66 -11.69 43.88
C GLY A 381 37.60 -12.87 42.92
N VAL A 382 36.62 -13.76 43.09
CA VAL A 382 36.39 -14.89 42.17
C VAL A 382 36.04 -14.41 40.75
N ALA A 383 35.18 -13.39 40.63
CA ALA A 383 34.83 -12.80 39.33
C ALA A 383 36.04 -12.15 38.63
N LEU A 384 37.02 -11.62 39.38
CA LEU A 384 38.26 -11.08 38.83
C LEU A 384 39.24 -12.16 38.37
N LEU A 385 39.30 -13.32 39.04
CA LEU A 385 40.06 -14.48 38.55
C LEU A 385 39.49 -14.99 37.23
N GLN A 386 38.15 -15.06 37.10
CA GLN A 386 37.49 -15.42 35.84
C GLN A 386 37.68 -14.38 34.72
N ALA A 387 38.03 -13.14 35.09
CA ALA A 387 38.31 -12.04 34.17
C ALA A 387 39.81 -11.79 33.92
N ASP A 388 40.67 -12.75 34.29
CA ASP A 388 42.12 -12.71 34.10
C ASP A 388 42.82 -11.48 34.75
N GLN A 389 42.38 -11.13 35.97
CA GLN A 389 42.93 -10.01 36.76
C GLN A 389 43.42 -10.48 38.16
N PRO A 390 44.47 -11.32 38.22
CA PRO A 390 44.88 -12.01 39.43
C PRO A 390 45.43 -11.07 40.53
N GLU A 391 46.06 -9.94 40.19
CA GLU A 391 46.58 -8.96 41.17
C GLU A 391 45.42 -8.35 41.99
N ARG A 392 44.36 -7.91 41.29
CA ARG A 392 43.18 -7.31 41.92
C ARG A 392 42.36 -8.33 42.68
N ALA A 393 42.31 -9.57 42.19
CA ALA A 393 41.72 -10.68 42.93
C ALA A 393 42.47 -10.92 44.26
N PHE A 394 43.80 -11.02 44.22
CA PHE A 394 44.65 -11.21 45.40
C PHE A 394 44.42 -10.12 46.47
N GLU A 395 44.37 -8.84 46.08
CA GLU A 395 44.10 -7.73 47.00
C GLU A 395 42.74 -7.87 47.72
N LEU A 396 41.67 -8.17 46.96
CA LEU A 396 40.32 -8.29 47.51
C LEU A 396 40.12 -9.55 48.34
N LEU A 397 40.69 -10.69 47.93
CA LEU A 397 40.64 -11.95 48.67
C LEU A 397 41.45 -11.84 49.97
N THR A 398 42.63 -11.21 49.94
CA THR A 398 43.40 -10.87 51.15
C THR A 398 42.61 -9.98 52.10
N ARG A 399 41.83 -9.02 51.58
CA ARG A 399 40.94 -8.18 52.39
C ARG A 399 39.78 -8.97 52.98
N ALA A 400 39.20 -9.92 52.24
CA ALA A 400 38.15 -10.81 52.74
C ALA A 400 38.65 -11.69 53.91
N VAL A 401 39.84 -12.26 53.79
CA VAL A 401 40.51 -13.04 54.85
C VAL A 401 40.76 -12.23 56.12
N LYS A 402 41.13 -10.94 56.00
CA LYS A 402 41.26 -10.04 57.18
C LYS A 402 39.91 -9.70 57.81
N LEU A 403 38.81 -9.78 57.06
CA LEU A 403 37.47 -9.42 57.53
C LEU A 403 36.73 -10.59 58.21
N THR A 404 37.03 -11.85 57.94
CA THR A 404 36.40 -12.99 58.65
C THR A 404 37.38 -14.13 58.83
N PRO A 405 37.24 -14.97 59.88
CA PRO A 405 37.91 -16.26 59.94
C PRO A 405 37.76 -16.98 58.60
N ALA A 406 38.87 -17.30 57.95
CA ALA A 406 38.86 -17.70 56.56
C ALA A 406 38.35 -19.13 56.41
N GLY A 407 37.24 -19.30 55.68
CA GLY A 407 36.77 -20.62 55.25
C GLY A 407 37.68 -21.20 54.16
N GLY A 408 37.72 -22.52 54.05
CA GLY A 408 38.66 -23.19 53.13
C GLY A 408 38.45 -22.84 51.65
N GLU A 409 37.21 -22.55 51.22
CA GLU A 409 36.93 -22.04 49.86
C GLU A 409 37.58 -20.67 49.61
N LEU A 410 37.52 -19.74 50.57
CA LEU A 410 38.14 -18.41 50.44
C LEU A 410 39.68 -18.52 50.42
N LEU A 411 40.25 -19.45 51.18
CA LEU A 411 41.68 -19.74 51.13
C LEU A 411 42.07 -20.42 49.82
N ASN A 412 41.26 -21.33 49.28
CA ASN A 412 41.49 -21.90 47.95
C ASN A 412 41.57 -20.80 46.88
N ASP A 413 40.58 -19.91 46.82
CA ASP A 413 40.55 -18.88 45.77
C ASP A 413 41.70 -17.87 45.93
N LEU A 414 42.12 -17.58 47.17
CA LEU A 414 43.34 -16.81 47.44
C LEU A 414 44.60 -17.55 46.95
N GLY A 415 44.70 -18.86 47.20
CA GLY A 415 45.78 -19.72 46.69
C GLY A 415 45.82 -19.75 45.16
N THR A 416 44.66 -19.84 44.50
CA THR A 416 44.54 -19.73 43.03
C THR A 416 45.04 -18.37 42.54
N SER A 417 44.69 -17.26 43.21
CA SER A 417 45.23 -15.94 42.84
C SER A 417 46.76 -15.86 42.97
N LEU A 418 47.35 -16.51 43.98
CA LEU A 418 48.80 -16.59 44.15
C LEU A 418 49.47 -17.48 43.08
N PHE A 419 48.80 -18.56 42.68
CA PHE A 419 49.28 -19.47 41.63
C PHE A 419 49.36 -18.76 40.27
N GLU A 420 48.31 -18.03 39.87
CA GLU A 420 48.33 -17.24 38.61
C GLU A 420 49.39 -16.12 38.64
N LEU A 421 49.63 -15.51 39.81
CA LEU A 421 50.74 -14.57 40.04
C LEU A 421 52.13 -15.25 40.10
N ARG A 422 52.21 -16.56 39.83
CA ARG A 422 53.43 -17.38 39.87
C ARG A 422 54.14 -17.44 41.23
N ARG A 423 53.43 -17.11 42.31
CA ARG A 423 53.92 -17.14 43.70
C ARG A 423 53.68 -18.53 44.30
N TYR A 424 54.23 -19.56 43.65
CA TYR A 424 53.84 -20.96 43.87
C TYR A 424 54.09 -21.46 45.31
N ASN A 425 55.18 -21.01 45.97
CA ASN A 425 55.43 -21.33 47.39
C ASN A 425 54.28 -20.84 48.30
N GLU A 426 53.92 -19.56 48.18
CA GLU A 426 52.84 -18.96 48.97
C GLU A 426 51.47 -19.58 48.61
N ALA A 427 51.26 -19.94 47.35
CA ALA A 427 50.07 -20.68 46.93
C ALA A 427 49.98 -22.04 47.63
N ALA A 428 51.06 -22.83 47.67
CA ALA A 428 51.10 -24.14 48.32
C ALA A 428 50.84 -24.05 49.85
N ASP A 429 51.38 -23.03 50.51
CA ASP A 429 51.11 -22.73 51.92
C ASP A 429 49.63 -22.41 52.16
N VAL A 430 49.05 -21.53 51.33
CA VAL A 430 47.64 -21.11 51.47
C VAL A 430 46.68 -22.25 51.13
N PHE A 431 46.97 -23.11 50.14
CA PHE A 431 46.19 -24.33 49.90
C PHE A 431 46.31 -25.34 51.06
N THR A 432 47.47 -25.42 51.72
CA THR A 432 47.64 -26.27 52.91
C THR A 432 46.81 -25.75 54.08
N GLN A 433 46.69 -24.42 54.25
CA GLN A 433 45.76 -23.82 55.22
C GLN A 433 44.29 -24.05 54.82
N ALA A 434 43.96 -24.01 53.53
CA ALA A 434 42.61 -24.29 53.02
C ALA A 434 42.14 -25.71 53.35
N LEU A 435 43.03 -26.71 53.26
CA LEU A 435 42.76 -28.11 53.61
C LEU A 435 42.59 -28.37 55.12
N GLN A 436 42.96 -27.42 55.98
CA GLN A 436 42.68 -27.48 57.43
C GLN A 436 41.28 -26.95 57.77
N GLN A 437 40.52 -26.47 56.78
CA GLN A 437 39.18 -25.90 56.92
C GLN A 437 38.17 -26.69 56.07
N PRO A 438 36.86 -26.59 56.34
CA PRO A 438 35.83 -27.15 55.46
C PRO A 438 35.93 -26.56 54.04
N CYS A 439 36.28 -27.40 53.07
CA CYS A 439 36.41 -27.06 51.65
C CYS A 439 36.12 -28.26 50.73
N ARG A 440 36.05 -28.01 49.42
CA ARG A 440 36.04 -29.01 48.34
C ARG A 440 37.43 -29.66 48.18
N HIS A 441 37.76 -30.55 49.12
CA HIS A 441 39.09 -31.15 49.28
C HIS A 441 39.74 -31.61 47.97
N ALA A 442 39.03 -32.30 47.07
CA ALA A 442 39.57 -32.75 45.78
C ALA A 442 40.11 -31.61 44.90
N GLY A 443 39.38 -30.48 44.81
CA GLY A 443 39.80 -29.32 44.04
C GLY A 443 41.00 -28.62 44.68
N VAL A 444 40.99 -28.47 46.01
CA VAL A 444 42.11 -27.83 46.74
C VAL A 444 43.38 -28.68 46.66
N LEU A 445 43.26 -30.01 46.77
CA LEU A 445 44.37 -30.95 46.54
C LEU A 445 44.91 -30.86 45.11
N SER A 446 44.03 -30.84 44.10
CA SER A 446 44.46 -30.65 42.70
C SER A 446 45.17 -29.30 42.48
N ASN A 447 44.74 -28.23 43.13
CA ASN A 447 45.38 -26.92 43.03
C ASN A 447 46.73 -26.89 43.77
N ARG A 448 46.84 -27.53 44.93
CA ARG A 448 48.10 -27.66 45.66
C ARG A 448 49.11 -28.56 44.92
N GLY A 449 48.65 -29.67 44.36
CA GLY A 449 49.46 -30.53 43.51
C GLY A 449 50.00 -29.80 42.28
N ALA A 450 49.22 -28.89 41.69
CA ALA A 450 49.69 -28.02 40.61
C ALA A 450 50.77 -27.03 41.08
N ALA A 451 50.62 -26.44 42.27
CA ALA A 451 51.63 -25.58 42.88
C ALA A 451 52.95 -26.33 43.17
N PHE A 452 52.89 -27.54 43.74
CA PHE A 452 54.07 -28.38 43.95
C PHE A 452 54.73 -28.82 42.64
N ALA A 453 53.94 -29.16 41.61
CA ALA A 453 54.48 -29.48 40.28
C ALA A 453 55.21 -28.28 39.64
N ALA A 454 54.70 -27.06 39.83
CA ALA A 454 55.36 -25.82 39.36
C ALA A 454 56.64 -25.49 40.14
N LEU A 455 56.80 -26.01 41.36
CA LEU A 455 58.02 -25.92 42.18
C LEU A 455 59.03 -27.04 41.90
N GLY A 456 58.66 -28.09 41.15
CA GLY A 456 59.49 -29.27 40.90
C GLY A 456 59.36 -30.37 41.96
N GLU A 457 58.49 -30.19 42.96
CA GLU A 457 58.24 -31.15 44.06
C GLU A 457 57.31 -32.28 43.61
N PHE A 458 57.72 -33.02 42.58
CA PHE A 458 56.87 -33.98 41.86
C PHE A 458 56.32 -35.12 42.73
N ALA A 459 57.03 -35.52 43.80
CA ALA A 459 56.55 -36.53 44.74
C ALA A 459 55.33 -36.04 45.54
N GLN A 460 55.37 -34.79 46.01
CA GLN A 460 54.26 -34.15 46.73
C GLN A 460 53.09 -33.88 45.78
N ALA A 461 53.39 -33.40 44.57
CA ALA A 461 52.40 -33.18 43.52
C ALA A 461 51.65 -34.47 43.14
N ARG A 462 52.38 -35.58 42.92
CA ARG A 462 51.78 -36.89 42.63
C ARG A 462 50.87 -37.36 43.77
N SER A 463 51.33 -37.27 45.01
CA SER A 463 50.56 -37.61 46.20
C SER A 463 49.25 -36.81 46.30
N ASP A 464 49.30 -35.49 46.03
CA ASP A 464 48.12 -34.63 46.06
C ASP A 464 47.12 -34.93 44.92
N PHE A 465 47.60 -35.24 43.71
CA PHE A 465 46.71 -35.63 42.60
C PHE A 465 46.07 -37.02 42.82
N GLU A 466 46.82 -37.98 43.37
CA GLU A 466 46.26 -39.29 43.76
C GLU A 466 45.21 -39.15 44.87
N ALA A 467 45.49 -38.33 45.90
CA ALA A 467 44.52 -38.03 46.96
C ALA A 467 43.27 -37.30 46.41
N ALA A 468 43.42 -36.38 45.45
CA ALA A 468 42.29 -35.73 44.79
C ALA A 468 41.41 -36.75 44.04
N LEU A 469 42.02 -37.72 43.34
CA LEU A 469 41.31 -38.77 42.60
C LEU A 469 40.69 -39.86 43.49
N GLN A 470 41.20 -40.06 44.71
CA GLN A 470 40.53 -40.90 45.71
C GLN A 470 39.21 -40.28 46.20
N ILE A 471 39.12 -38.95 46.22
CA ILE A 471 37.92 -38.20 46.64
C ILE A 471 36.96 -37.98 45.46
N ASP A 472 37.48 -37.61 44.29
CA ASP A 472 36.73 -37.43 43.04
C ASP A 472 37.42 -38.21 41.90
N PRO A 473 37.03 -39.48 41.65
CA PRO A 473 37.64 -40.32 40.61
C PRO A 473 37.53 -39.78 39.18
N PHE A 474 36.69 -38.77 38.95
CA PHE A 474 36.50 -38.15 37.65
C PHE A 474 37.12 -36.74 37.57
N HIS A 475 37.93 -36.33 38.56
CA HIS A 475 38.51 -34.99 38.62
C HIS A 475 39.45 -34.72 37.42
N PRO A 476 39.08 -33.83 36.47
CA PRO A 476 39.73 -33.78 35.16
C PRO A 476 41.15 -33.19 35.24
N ALA A 477 41.37 -32.20 36.11
CA ALA A 477 42.67 -31.56 36.30
C ALA A 477 43.68 -32.52 36.95
N ALA A 478 43.31 -33.15 38.07
CA ALA A 478 44.18 -34.08 38.78
C ALA A 478 44.56 -35.29 37.92
N ARG A 479 43.60 -35.88 37.19
CA ARG A 479 43.90 -36.97 36.25
C ARG A 479 44.89 -36.53 35.18
N ARG A 480 44.67 -35.39 34.53
CA ARG A 480 45.54 -34.89 33.47
C ARG A 480 46.95 -34.58 34.00
N HIS A 481 47.07 -33.97 35.17
CA HIS A 481 48.38 -33.66 35.75
C HIS A 481 49.11 -34.92 36.25
N LEU A 482 48.41 -35.90 36.81
CA LEU A 482 48.98 -37.20 37.15
C LEU A 482 49.47 -37.97 35.92
N GLU A 483 48.68 -37.98 34.83
CA GLU A 483 49.10 -38.56 33.55
C GLU A 483 50.32 -37.87 32.94
N LEU A 484 50.52 -36.56 33.20
CA LEU A 484 51.73 -35.82 32.80
C LEU A 484 52.92 -36.16 33.71
N LEU A 485 52.74 -36.20 35.04
CA LEU A 485 53.78 -36.58 36.01
C LEU A 485 54.21 -38.05 35.91
N ASN A 486 53.47 -38.90 35.19
CA ASN A 486 53.85 -40.28 34.91
C ASN A 486 54.54 -40.46 33.55
N ARG A 487 54.71 -39.38 32.78
CA ARG A 487 55.48 -39.33 31.52
C ARG A 487 56.82 -38.59 31.66
N LEU A 488 56.99 -37.87 32.77
CA LEU A 488 58.24 -37.28 33.25
C LEU A 488 58.98 -38.30 34.12
#